data_AF-A0A945DFW8-F1
#
_entry.id   AF-A0A945DFW8-F1
#
_cell.length_a   1.000
_cell.length_b   1.000
_cell.length_c   1.000
_cell.angle_alpha   90.00
_cell.angle_beta   90.00
_cell.angle_gamma   90.00
#
_symmetry.space_group_name_H-M   'P 1'
#
loop_
_entity.id
_entity.type
_entity.pdbx_description
1 polymer ?
#
loop_
_entity_poly.entity_id
_entity_poly.type
_entity_poly.pdbx_seq_one_letter_code
_entity_poly.pdbx_strand_id
1 'polypeptide(L)'
;MKIIILSISLFLSTLFAQIQDNISRGEVLFQNNCASCHNIFTKNNVGPNIKSTSFKRTKQEIRAYVTKPARVSNDFGHKEESMPTLNLSSDDVYSIVEYIDSLQRHKIWMKSPVKPLVKF
;
A
#
# COMPACT_ATOMS: atom_id res chain seq x y z
N MET A 1 15.94 6.13 35.12
CA MET A 1 15.03 5.13 34.49
C MET A 1 13.62 5.67 34.25
N LYS A 2 12.91 6.27 35.22
CA LYS A 2 11.55 6.83 35.03
C LYS A 2 11.43 7.87 33.91
N ILE A 3 12.36 8.82 33.82
CA ILE A 3 12.37 9.85 32.76
C ILE A 3 12.55 9.23 31.36
N ILE A 4 13.39 8.19 31.25
CA ILE A 4 13.63 7.47 29.99
C ILE A 4 12.38 6.68 29.57
N ILE A 5 11.67 6.07 30.52
CA ILE A 5 10.42 5.35 30.25
C ILE A 5 9.33 6.31 29.77
N LEU A 6 9.20 7.49 30.40
CA LEU A 6 8.23 8.51 30.00
C LEU A 6 8.50 9.07 28.59
N SER A 7 9.77 9.29 28.24
CA SER A 7 10.16 9.80 26.92
C SER A 7 9.96 8.75 25.82
N ILE A 8 10.27 7.47 26.07
CA ILE A 8 9.97 6.39 25.12
C ILE A 8 8.47 6.24 24.88
N SER A 9 7.66 6.31 25.95
CA SER A 9 6.20 6.23 25.82
C SER A 9 5.62 7.38 25.00
N LEU A 10 6.14 8.59 25.15
CA LEU A 10 5.68 9.75 24.39
C LEU A 10 6.03 9.61 22.90
N PHE A 11 7.25 9.16 22.60
CA PHE A 11 7.70 8.95 21.24
C PHE A 11 6.86 7.90 20.49
N LEU A 12 6.55 6.78 21.14
CA LEU A 12 5.75 5.71 20.53
C LEU A 12 4.33 6.18 20.14
N SER A 13 3.70 7.01 20.98
CA SER A 13 2.37 7.57 20.70
C SER A 13 2.37 8.47 19.46
N THR A 14 3.41 9.29 19.27
CA THR A 14 3.52 10.17 18.09
C THR A 14 3.70 9.39 16.80
N LEU A 15 4.46 8.30 16.83
CA LEU A 15 4.62 7.41 15.67
C LEU A 15 3.29 6.76 15.27
N PHE A 16 2.52 6.30 16.25
CA PHE A 16 1.21 5.70 15.98
C PHE A 16 0.25 6.72 15.34
N ALA A 17 0.20 7.94 15.88
CA ALA A 17 -0.61 9.02 15.30
C ALA A 17 -0.20 9.33 13.85
N GLN A 18 1.10 9.39 13.57
CA GLN A 18 1.60 9.63 12.21
C GLN A 18 1.24 8.50 11.24
N ILE A 19 1.28 7.24 11.67
CA ILE A 19 0.85 6.11 10.82
C ILE A 19 -0.65 6.21 10.51
N GLN A 20 -1.47 6.51 11.52
CA GLN A 20 -2.91 6.65 11.33
C GLN A 20 -3.26 7.82 10.39
N ASP A 21 -2.55 8.94 10.52
CA ASP A 21 -2.69 10.08 9.60
C ASP A 21 -2.34 9.70 8.15
N ASN A 22 -1.24 8.97 7.95
CA ASN A 22 -0.86 8.47 6.63
C ASN A 22 -1.91 7.54 6.02
N ILE A 23 -2.52 6.65 6.81
CA ILE A 23 -3.59 5.76 6.34
C ILE A 23 -4.80 6.58 5.90
N SER A 24 -5.22 7.56 6.72
CA SER A 24 -6.38 8.41 6.42
C SER A 24 -6.14 9.30 5.19
N ARG A 25 -4.95 9.88 5.04
CA ARG A 25 -4.55 10.60 3.83
C ARG A 25 -4.53 9.68 2.62
N GLY A 26 -3.99 8.47 2.78
CA GLY A 26 -3.92 7.46 1.74
C GLY A 26 -5.29 7.04 1.21
N GLU A 27 -6.29 6.95 2.09
CA GLU A 27 -7.67 6.68 1.70
C GLU A 27 -8.22 7.76 0.78
N VAL A 28 -8.06 9.03 1.14
CA VAL A 28 -8.51 10.17 0.32
C VAL A 28 -7.82 10.16 -1.04
N LEU A 29 -6.50 9.98 -1.05
CA LEU A 29 -5.71 9.90 -2.28
C LEU A 29 -6.14 8.72 -3.15
N PHE A 30 -6.43 7.57 -2.56
CA PHE A 30 -6.92 6.39 -3.26
C PHE A 30 -8.26 6.67 -3.94
N GLN A 31 -9.22 7.31 -3.24
CA GLN A 31 -10.50 7.66 -3.83
C GLN A 31 -10.35 8.60 -5.04
N ASN A 32 -9.44 9.57 -4.94
CA ASN A 32 -9.25 10.57 -5.99
C ASN A 32 -8.46 10.07 -7.20
N ASN A 33 -7.53 9.13 -7.02
CA ASN A 33 -6.56 8.76 -8.06
C ASN A 33 -6.68 7.30 -8.52
N CYS A 34 -7.26 6.42 -7.72
CA CYS A 34 -7.26 4.98 -7.97
C CYS A 34 -8.67 4.42 -8.16
N ALA A 35 -9.69 4.98 -7.50
CA ALA A 35 -11.04 4.41 -7.49
C ALA A 35 -11.76 4.47 -8.84
N SER A 36 -11.30 5.30 -9.79
CA SER A 36 -11.80 5.31 -11.16
C SER A 36 -11.56 3.97 -11.87
N CYS A 37 -10.44 3.30 -11.59
CA CYS A 37 -10.06 2.04 -12.21
C CYS A 37 -10.07 0.86 -11.25
N HIS A 38 -9.99 1.09 -9.94
CA HIS A 38 -9.93 0.02 -8.94
C HIS A 38 -11.12 0.06 -8.00
N ASN A 39 -11.53 -1.11 -7.51
CA ASN A 39 -12.47 -1.23 -6.41
C ASN A 39 -11.81 -1.93 -5.21
N ILE A 40 -12.27 -1.63 -4.00
CA ILE A 40 -11.74 -2.24 -2.77
C ILE A 40 -12.23 -3.68 -2.62
N PHE A 41 -13.48 -4.01 -2.95
CA PHE A 41 -14.09 -5.33 -2.64
C PHE A 41 -14.52 -6.15 -3.87
N THR A 42 -14.82 -5.50 -5.00
CA THR A 42 -15.22 -6.19 -6.23
C THR A 42 -14.06 -6.27 -7.23
N LYS A 43 -14.10 -7.27 -8.12
CA LYS A 43 -13.15 -7.41 -9.25
C LYS A 43 -13.56 -6.64 -10.50
N ASN A 44 -14.76 -6.07 -10.54
CA ASN A 44 -15.40 -5.63 -11.78
C ASN A 44 -15.01 -4.21 -12.21
N ASN A 45 -13.78 -3.79 -11.96
CA ASN A 45 -13.26 -2.51 -12.45
C ASN A 45 -12.06 -2.76 -13.39
N VAL A 46 -11.59 -1.72 -14.09
CA VAL A 46 -10.49 -1.79 -15.08
C VAL A 46 -9.24 -2.49 -14.52
N GLY A 47 -8.93 -2.21 -13.25
CA GLY A 47 -7.84 -2.82 -12.50
C GLY A 47 -8.33 -3.83 -11.46
N PRO A 48 -7.41 -4.66 -10.91
CA PRO A 48 -7.76 -5.67 -9.92
C PRO A 48 -8.34 -5.08 -8.64
N ASN A 49 -9.07 -5.94 -7.94
CA ASN A 49 -9.55 -5.69 -6.60
C ASN A 49 -8.39 -5.42 -5.61
N ILE A 50 -8.46 -4.29 -4.92
CA ILE A 50 -7.35 -3.81 -4.08
C ILE A 50 -7.21 -4.58 -2.77
N LYS A 51 -8.31 -5.03 -2.16
CA LYS A 51 -8.22 -5.90 -0.98
C LYS A 51 -7.51 -7.21 -1.31
N SER A 52 -7.81 -7.85 -2.44
CA SER A 52 -7.07 -9.05 -2.85
C SER A 52 -5.61 -8.74 -3.15
N THR A 53 -5.29 -7.58 -3.72
CA THR A 53 -3.91 -7.17 -3.96
C THR A 53 -3.16 -6.99 -2.65
N SER A 54 -3.78 -6.36 -1.63
CA SER A 54 -3.14 -6.15 -0.33
C SER A 54 -2.81 -7.47 0.38
N PHE A 55 -3.58 -8.55 0.17
CA PHE A 55 -3.25 -9.87 0.71
C PHE A 55 -2.18 -10.63 -0.09
N LYS A 56 -2.06 -10.37 -1.40
CA LYS A 56 -1.21 -11.14 -2.31
C LYS A 56 0.16 -10.51 -2.55
N ARG A 57 0.31 -9.23 -2.26
CA ARG A 57 1.49 -8.43 -2.57
C ARG A 57 2.02 -7.78 -1.31
N THR A 58 3.34 -7.70 -1.24
CA THR A 58 4.04 -6.97 -0.19
C THR A 58 3.88 -5.46 -0.39
N LYS A 59 4.05 -4.70 0.69
CA LYS A 59 4.05 -3.23 0.67
C LYS A 59 5.04 -2.67 -0.36
N GLN A 60 6.19 -3.32 -0.50
CA GLN A 60 7.26 -2.95 -1.43
C GLN A 60 6.86 -3.20 -2.89
N GLU A 61 6.24 -4.34 -3.19
CA GLU A 61 5.73 -4.64 -4.54
C GLU A 61 4.63 -3.66 -4.95
N ILE A 62 3.71 -3.34 -4.04
CA ILE A 62 2.65 -2.36 -4.29
C ILE A 62 3.27 -0.98 -4.57
N ARG A 63 4.24 -0.55 -3.74
CA ARG A 63 4.97 0.71 -3.95
C ARG A 63 5.67 0.74 -5.31
N ALA A 64 6.40 -0.31 -5.67
CA ALA A 64 7.11 -0.40 -6.93
C ALA A 64 6.14 -0.25 -8.12
N TYR A 65 5.00 -0.96 -8.06
CA TYR A 65 3.99 -0.93 -9.12
C TYR A 65 3.29 0.42 -9.23
N VAL A 66 2.93 1.06 -8.12
CA VAL A 66 2.31 2.40 -8.14
C VAL A 66 3.29 3.47 -8.64
N THR A 67 4.59 3.33 -8.32
CA THR A 67 5.60 4.33 -8.70
C THR A 67 5.96 4.27 -10.18
N LYS A 68 6.19 3.06 -10.72
CA LYS A 68 6.66 2.87 -12.11
C LYS A 68 6.05 1.61 -12.73
N PRO A 69 4.71 1.58 -12.97
CA PRO A 69 4.02 0.38 -13.43
C PRO A 69 4.58 -0.17 -14.75
N ALA A 70 4.92 0.74 -15.67
CA ALA A 70 5.57 0.43 -16.94
C ALA A 70 6.85 -0.41 -16.79
N ARG A 71 7.69 -0.09 -15.79
CA ARG A 71 8.99 -0.76 -15.61
C ARG A 71 8.86 -2.13 -14.99
N VAL A 72 7.87 -2.33 -14.12
CA VAL A 72 7.72 -3.58 -13.36
C VAL A 72 6.60 -4.47 -13.91
N SER A 73 5.86 -4.04 -14.95
CA SER A 73 4.71 -4.81 -15.45
C SER A 73 5.08 -6.24 -15.84
N ASN A 74 6.22 -6.42 -16.52
CA ASN A 74 6.73 -7.72 -16.93
C ASN A 74 7.09 -8.61 -15.73
N ASP A 75 7.71 -8.05 -14.68
CA ASP A 75 8.06 -8.79 -13.45
C ASP A 75 6.81 -9.32 -12.72
N PHE A 76 5.67 -8.67 -12.96
CA PHE A 76 4.37 -9.05 -12.40
C PHE A 76 3.58 -9.98 -13.35
N GLY A 77 4.16 -10.35 -14.50
CA GLY A 77 3.58 -11.28 -15.48
C GLY A 77 2.67 -10.65 -16.53
N HIS A 78 2.70 -9.32 -16.65
CA HIS A 78 1.95 -8.60 -17.68
C HIS A 78 2.79 -8.48 -18.96
N LYS A 79 2.16 -8.62 -20.14
CA LYS A 79 2.85 -8.49 -21.44
C LYS A 79 2.99 -7.04 -21.90
N GLU A 80 2.17 -6.16 -21.33
CA GLU A 80 2.03 -4.75 -21.69
C GLU A 80 1.76 -3.92 -20.44
N GLU A 81 1.99 -2.61 -20.53
CA GLU A 81 1.74 -1.65 -19.45
C GLU A 81 0.25 -1.62 -19.07
N SER A 82 -0.11 -2.39 -18.05
CA SER A 82 -1.52 -2.60 -17.67
C SER A 82 -2.07 -1.51 -16.73
N MET A 83 -1.23 -0.58 -16.28
CA MET A 83 -1.60 0.55 -15.43
C MET A 83 -0.84 1.80 -15.86
N PRO A 84 -1.51 2.95 -16.06
CA PRO A 84 -0.83 4.18 -16.45
C PRO A 84 0.05 4.70 -15.31
N THR A 85 1.11 5.43 -15.68
CA THR A 85 1.89 6.18 -14.69
C THR A 85 1.06 7.37 -14.20
N LEU A 86 0.94 7.50 -12.88
CA LEU A 86 0.22 8.61 -12.24
C LEU A 86 1.21 9.68 -11.76
N ASN A 87 0.82 10.96 -11.83
CA ASN A 87 1.65 12.06 -11.34
C ASN A 87 1.50 12.23 -9.82
N LEU A 88 2.11 11.32 -9.06
CA LEU A 88 2.05 11.28 -7.61
C LEU A 88 3.42 11.58 -6.99
N SER A 89 3.43 12.33 -5.89
CA SER A 89 4.65 12.53 -5.11
C SER A 89 5.05 11.25 -4.37
N SER A 90 6.30 11.15 -3.92
CA SER A 90 6.74 9.99 -3.14
C SER A 90 5.98 9.84 -1.82
N ASP A 91 5.59 10.95 -1.21
CA ASP A 91 4.79 10.96 0.02
C ASP A 91 3.35 10.51 -0.23
N ASP A 92 2.74 10.91 -1.36
CA ASP A 92 1.40 10.44 -1.73
C ASP A 92 1.41 8.94 -2.01
N VAL A 93 2.42 8.46 -2.74
CA VAL A 93 2.61 7.01 -2.95
C VAL A 93 2.78 6.29 -1.62
N TYR A 94 3.55 6.85 -0.69
CA TYR A 94 3.70 6.28 0.65
C TYR A 94 2.34 6.15 1.37
N SER A 95 1.58 7.23 1.47
CA SER A 95 0.26 7.22 2.13
C SER A 95 -0.71 6.25 1.45
N ILE A 96 -0.79 6.23 0.12
CA ILE A 96 -1.63 5.27 -0.63
C ILE A 96 -1.24 3.83 -0.29
N VAL A 97 0.05 3.53 -0.26
CA VAL A 97 0.56 2.20 0.03
C VAL A 97 0.27 1.78 1.49
N GLU A 98 0.38 2.71 2.45
CA GLU A 98 -0.03 2.49 3.84
C GLU A 98 -1.53 2.17 3.94
N TYR A 99 -2.37 2.92 3.21
CA TYR A 99 -3.81 2.64 3.15
C TYR A 99 -4.10 1.25 2.58
N ILE A 100 -3.53 0.88 1.43
CA ILE A 100 -3.74 -0.43 0.81
C ILE A 100 -3.31 -1.57 1.74
N ASP A 101 -2.14 -1.45 2.37
CA ASP A 101 -1.62 -2.43 3.33
C ASP A 101 -2.55 -2.59 4.56
N SER A 102 -3.14 -1.48 5.03
CA SER A 102 -4.08 -1.50 6.16
C SER A 102 -5.36 -2.32 5.89
N LEU A 103 -5.72 -2.57 4.62
CA LEU A 103 -6.90 -3.37 4.24
C LEU A 103 -6.75 -4.86 4.55
N GLN A 104 -5.55 -5.32 4.93
CA GLN A 104 -5.28 -6.71 5.32
C GLN A 104 -5.94 -7.11 6.65
N ARG A 105 -6.58 -6.19 7.39
CA ARG A 105 -7.05 -6.42 8.77
C ARG A 105 -8.27 -7.32 8.89
N HIS A 106 -8.14 -8.59 8.53
CA HIS A 106 -8.77 -9.74 9.21
C HIS A 106 -7.90 -10.96 8.91
N LYS A 107 -7.27 -11.54 9.94
CA LYS A 107 -6.35 -12.71 9.97
C LYS A 107 -4.85 -12.40 9.93
N ILE A 108 -4.37 -11.91 11.08
CA ILE A 108 -2.95 -11.81 11.46
C ILE A 108 -2.23 -13.19 11.33
N TRP A 109 -2.97 -14.29 11.45
CA TRP A 109 -2.48 -15.68 11.37
C TRP A 109 -2.28 -16.24 9.94
N MET A 110 -2.75 -15.56 8.89
CA MET A 110 -2.58 -16.01 7.49
C MET A 110 -1.49 -15.26 6.73
N LYS A 111 -0.56 -14.58 7.41
CA LYS A 111 0.66 -14.06 6.77
C LYS A 111 1.56 -15.26 6.39
N SER A 112 1.12 -16.03 5.39
CA SER A 112 2.03 -16.91 4.66
C SER A 112 3.13 -16.00 4.09
N PRO A 113 4.40 -16.41 4.14
CA PRO A 113 5.46 -15.64 3.52
C PRO A 113 5.13 -15.50 2.03
N VAL A 114 4.67 -14.32 1.62
CA VAL A 114 4.51 -13.98 0.21
C VAL A 114 5.93 -13.93 -0.33
N LYS A 115 6.31 -14.93 -1.11
CA LYS A 115 7.61 -14.94 -1.77
C LYS A 115 7.65 -13.72 -2.70
N PRO A 116 8.61 -12.79 -2.54
CA PRO A 116 8.66 -11.60 -3.36
C PRO A 116 8.84 -11.98 -4.83
N LEU A 117 8.01 -11.41 -5.70
CA LEU A 117 8.05 -11.64 -7.13
C LEU A 117 9.12 -10.77 -7.81
N VAL A 118 9.54 -9.68 -7.15
CA VAL A 118 10.62 -8.79 -7.60
C VAL A 118 11.85 -9.01 -6.73
N LYS A 119 13.00 -9.27 -7.35
CA LYS A 119 14.31 -9.21 -6.68
C LYS A 119 14.80 -7.76 -6.78
N PHE A 120 14.91 -7.09 -5.63
CA PHE A 120 15.51 -5.77 -5.54
C PHE A 120 17.03 -5.84 -5.62
#